data_AF-A0A0P9EG53-F1
#
_entry.id   AF-A0A0P9EG53-F1
#
_cell.length_a   1.000
_cell.length_b   1.000
_cell.length_c   1.000
_cell.angle_alpha   90.00
_cell.angle_beta   90.00
_cell.angle_gamma   90.00
#
_symmetry.space_group_name_H-M   'P 1'
#
loop_
_entity.id
_entity.type
_entity.pdbx_description
1 polymer ?
#
loop_
_entity_poly.entity_id
_entity_poly.type
_entity_poly.pdbx_seq_one_letter_code
_entity_poly.pdbx_strand_id
1 'polypeptide(L)' 'MIHTVSSFVPGLPKDLEKGWIRLTLPKPIAEERVQDIAEQFSVMIEFQDDVHIVISGGKTVVKRAALDIHDLSLE' A
#
# COMPACT_ATOMS: atom_id res chain seq x y z
N MET A 1 23.68 3.48 -15.11
CA MET A 1 23.25 3.26 -13.72
C MET A 1 21.92 3.95 -13.55
N ILE A 2 20.81 3.20 -13.54
CA ILE A 2 19.52 3.75 -13.15
C ILE A 2 19.57 3.91 -11.63
N HIS A 3 19.90 5.11 -11.17
CA HIS A 3 19.65 5.44 -9.77
C HIS A 3 18.13 5.45 -9.63
N THR A 4 17.57 4.37 -9.08
CA THR A 4 16.21 4.43 -8.53
C THR A 4 16.31 5.50 -7.45
N VAL A 5 15.84 6.71 -7.74
CA VAL A 5 15.81 7.80 -6.76
C VAL A 5 14.91 7.30 -5.65
N SER A 6 15.53 6.80 -4.58
CA SER A 6 14.85 6.38 -3.36
C SER A 6 14.19 7.63 -2.80
N SER A 7 12.95 7.88 -3.20
CA SER A 7 12.16 8.98 -2.68
C SER A 7 11.78 8.59 -1.28
N PHE A 8 12.35 9.30 -0.31
CA PHE A 8 11.78 9.32 1.02
C PHE A 8 10.32 9.73 0.83
N VAL A 9 9.37 9.00 1.40
CA VAL A 9 7.97 9.42 1.43
C VAL A 9 7.81 10.21 2.72
N PRO A 10 8.04 11.54 2.72
CA PRO A 10 7.88 12.33 3.91
C PRO A 10 6.41 12.34 4.27
N GLY A 11 6.10 11.92 5.50
CA GLY A 11 4.78 12.13 6.03
C GLY A 11 4.35 11.02 6.92
N LEU A 12 4.89 10.93 8.15
CA LEU A 12 4.01 10.53 9.25
C LEU A 12 2.69 11.30 9.06
N PRO A 13 1.55 10.61 8.99
CA PRO A 13 0.30 11.28 8.71
C PRO A 13 0.12 12.35 9.78
N LYS A 14 -0.06 13.59 9.34
CA LYS A 14 -0.19 14.75 10.24
C LYS A 14 -1.41 14.59 11.16
N ASP A 15 -2.37 13.77 10.71
CA ASP A 15 -3.54 13.29 11.40
C ASP A 15 -3.28 11.96 12.11
N LEU A 16 -3.58 11.87 13.40
CA LEU A 16 -3.49 10.63 14.18
C LEU A 16 -4.52 9.57 13.76
N GLU A 17 -5.62 10.01 13.13
CA GLU A 17 -6.72 9.15 12.67
C GLU A 17 -6.49 8.59 11.27
N LYS A 18 -5.69 9.28 10.45
CA LYS A 18 -5.25 8.80 9.15
C LYS A 18 -3.97 8.00 9.31
N GLY A 19 -3.94 6.82 8.72
CA GLY A 19 -2.76 5.97 8.65
C GLY A 19 -2.29 5.87 7.21
N TRP A 20 -1.02 5.54 7.05
CA TRP A 20 -0.53 4.96 5.80
C TRP A 20 0.50 3.88 6.14
N ILE A 21 0.68 2.95 5.22
CA ILE A 21 1.67 1.90 5.32
C ILE A 21 2.28 1.66 3.95
N ARG A 22 3.60 1.59 3.91
CA ARG A 22 4.32 1.11 2.74
C ARG A 22 4.45 -0.39 2.89
N LEU A 23 3.92 -1.12 1.92
CA LEU A 23 4.01 -2.57 1.85
C LEU A 23 4.95 -2.94 0.70
N THR A 24 5.90 -3.82 1.00
CA THR A 24 6.72 -4.48 -0.01
C THR A 24 6.21 -5.90 -0.17
N LEU A 25 5.75 -6.24 -1.35
CA LEU A 25 5.16 -7.52 -1.68
C LEU A 25 6.24 -8.52 -2.09
N PRO A 26 6.14 -9.80 -1.67
CA PRO A 26 7.07 -10.84 -2.10
C PRO A 26 6.94 -11.17 -3.59
N LYS A 27 5.76 -11.00 -4.18
CA LYS A 27 5.46 -11.20 -5.60
C LYS A 27 4.68 -10.02 -6.16
N PRO A 28 4.82 -9.70 -7.46
CA PRO A 28 3.93 -8.76 -8.11
C PRO A 28 2.48 -9.25 -8.02
N ILE A 29 1.57 -8.34 -7.71
CA ILE A 29 0.13 -8.62 -7.62
C ILE A 29 -0.58 -7.87 -8.75
N ALA A 30 -1.65 -8.47 -9.29
CA ALA A 30 -2.46 -7.82 -10.31
C ALA A 30 -3.13 -6.56 -9.74
N GLU A 31 -3.02 -5.44 -10.46
CA GLU A 31 -3.60 -4.14 -10.08
C GLU A 31 -5.11 -4.25 -9.78
N GLU A 32 -5.83 -5.07 -10.55
CA GLU A 32 -7.26 -5.34 -10.36
C GLU A 32 -7.58 -5.87 -8.95
N ARG A 33 -6.76 -6.80 -8.43
CA ARG A 33 -6.98 -7.39 -7.09
C ARG A 33 -6.76 -6.36 -5.99
N VAL A 34 -5.77 -5.49 -6.18
CA VAL A 34 -5.47 -4.41 -5.23
C VAL A 34 -6.53 -3.31 -5.29
N GLN A 35 -7.07 -3.01 -6.46
CA GLN A 35 -8.19 -2.06 -6.62
C GLN A 35 -9.45 -2.54 -5.91
N ASP A 36 -9.80 -3.82 -5.99
CA ASP A 36 -10.96 -4.38 -5.26
C ASP A 36 -10.84 -4.12 -3.74
N ILE A 37 -9.64 -4.30 -3.19
CA ILE A 37 -9.35 -4.03 -1.77
C ILE A 37 -9.37 -2.53 -1.47
N ALA A 38 -8.85 -1.69 -2.38
CA ALA A 38 -8.92 -0.24 -2.25
C ALA A 38 -10.37 0.24 -2.11
N GLU A 39 -11.25 -0.27 -2.97
CA GLU A 39 -12.69 0.03 -2.95
C GLU A 39 -13.39 -0.55 -1.71
N GLN A 40 -13.09 -1.80 -1.34
CA GLN A 40 -13.71 -2.48 -0.20
C GLN A 40 -13.40 -1.78 1.13
N PHE A 41 -12.15 -1.38 1.34
CA PHE A 41 -11.71 -0.73 2.57
C PHE A 41 -11.78 0.80 2.50
N SER A 42 -12.20 1.36 1.36
CA SER A 42 -12.22 2.80 1.08
C SER A 42 -10.86 3.45 1.37
N VAL A 43 -9.77 2.79 0.95
CA VAL A 43 -8.39 3.23 1.10
C VAL A 43 -7.80 3.61 -0.25
N MET A 44 -6.85 4.54 -0.25
CA MET A 44 -6.10 4.92 -1.43
C MET A 44 -4.84 4.06 -1.53
N ILE A 45 -4.62 3.44 -2.69
CA ILE A 45 -3.43 2.61 -2.94
C ILE A 45 -2.65 3.18 -4.12
N GLU A 46 -1.37 3.44 -3.90
CA GLU A 46 -0.44 3.96 -4.91
C GLU A 46 0.66 2.93 -5.15
N PHE A 47 0.82 2.50 -6.39
CA PHE A 47 1.90 1.63 -6.81
C PHE A 47 3.15 2.47 -7.09
N GLN A 48 4.23 2.23 -6.35
CA GLN A 48 5.54 2.83 -6.62
C GLN A 48 6.34 1.97 -7.62
N ASP A 49 6.25 0.64 -7.50
CA ASP A 49 6.89 -0.34 -8.37
C ASP A 49 6.01 -1.61 -8.42
N ASP A 50 6.39 -2.61 -9.22
CA ASP A 50 5.71 -3.92 -9.32
C ASP A 50 5.50 -4.62 -7.97
N VAL A 51 6.34 -4.33 -6.97
CA VAL A 51 6.30 -4.95 -5.63
C VAL A 51 6.18 -3.94 -4.49
N HIS A 52 6.19 -2.63 -4.78
CA HIS A 52 6.12 -1.61 -3.75
C HIS A 52 4.83 -0.83 -3.87
N ILE A 53 4.01 -0.91 -2.84
CA ILE A 53 2.74 -0.17 -2.77
C ILE A 53 2.65 0.67 -1.51
N VAL A 54 1.91 1.75 -1.59
CA VAL A 54 1.60 2.65 -0.49
C VAL A 54 0.11 2.66 -0.29
N ILE A 55 -0.34 2.29 0.90
CA ILE A 55 -1.76 2.26 1.27
C ILE A 55 -2.00 3.39 2.26
N SER A 56 -2.93 4.28 1.95
CA SER A 56 -3.26 5.47 2.73
C SER A 56 -4.77 5.53 3.01
N GLY A 57 -5.18 5.90 4.22
CA GLY A 57 -6.58 5.88 4.60
C GLY A 57 -6.80 6.01 6.11
N GLY A 58 -7.90 5.48 6.63
CA GLY A 58 -8.13 5.42 8.08
C GLY A 58 -7.16 4.43 8.75
N LYS A 59 -6.59 4.77 9.91
CA LYS A 59 -5.56 3.95 10.58
C LYS A 59 -5.97 2.48 10.79
N THR A 60 -7.23 2.25 11.15
CA THR A 60 -7.77 0.90 11.38
C THR A 60 -7.95 0.11 10.08
N VAL A 61 -8.40 0.78 9.01
CA VAL A 61 -8.67 0.12 7.71
C VAL A 61 -7.39 -0.13 6.93
N VAL A 62 -6.41 0.79 6.99
CA VAL A 62 -5.10 0.66 6.32
C VAL A 62 -4.35 -0.58 6.80
N LYS A 63 -4.36 -0.84 8.11
CA LYS A 63 -3.72 -2.05 8.65
C LYS A 63 -4.38 -3.33 8.11
N ARG A 64 -5.69 -3.31 7.93
CA ARG A 64 -6.45 -4.48 7.47
C ARG A 64 -6.25 -4.71 5.98
N ALA A 65 -6.35 -3.67 5.16
CA ALA A 65 -6.04 -3.71 3.74
C ALA A 65 -4.61 -4.20 3.47
N ALA A 66 -3.63 -3.75 4.26
CA ALA A 66 -2.24 -4.17 4.09
C ALA A 66 -2.01 -5.66 4.40
N LEU A 67 -2.74 -6.21 5.38
CA LEU A 67 -2.68 -7.64 5.68
C LEU A 67 -3.32 -8.46 4.56
N ASP A 68 -4.46 -8.03 4.05
CA ASP A 68 -5.17 -8.69 2.94
C ASP A 68 -4.31 -8.74 1.67
N ILE A 69 -3.70 -7.61 1.30
CA ILE A 69 -2.83 -7.53 0.12
C ILE A 69 -1.56 -8.38 0.28
N HIS A 70 -1.03 -8.45 1.50
CA HIS A 70 0.12 -9.30 1.79
C HIS A 70 -0.22 -10.79 1.67
N ASP A 71 -1.40 -11.20 2.13
CA ASP A 71 -1.88 -12.59 2.03
C ASP A 71 -2.08 -13.00 0.55
N LEU A 72 -2.72 -12.13 -0.24
CA LEU A 72 -2.92 -12.35 -1.68
C LEU A 72 -1.62 -12.43 -2.50
N SER A 73 -0.53 -11.83 -2.01
CA SER A 73 0.78 -11.93 -2.66
C SER A 73 1.51 -13.24 -2.33
N LEU A 74 1.10 -13.94 -1.26
CA LEU A 74 1.67 -15.23 -0.85
C LEU A 74 1.03 -16.41 -1.57
N GLU A 75 -0.24 -16.32 -1.94
CA GLU A 75 -0.92 -17.27 -2.84
C GLU A 75 -0.22 -17.39 -4.21
#